data_AF-A0A7L5JS03-F1
#
_entry.id   AF-A0A7L5JS03-F1
#
_cell.length_a   1.000
_cell.length_b   1.000
_cell.length_c   1.000
_cell.angle_alpha   90.00
_cell.angle_beta   90.00
_cell.angle_gamma   90.00
#
_symmetry.space_group_name_H-M   'P 1'
#
loop_
_entity.id
_entity.type
_entity.pdbx_description
1 polymer ?
#
loop_
_entity_poly.entity_id
_entity_poly.type
_entity_poly.pdbx_seq_one_letter_code
_entity_poly.pdbx_strand_id
1 'polypeptide(L)'
;MYKKNQNSEENFWISYADLMAGLLFVFILVIGSIVIKYAVTQNILEEEKKALNSSEEEKSKLFLELAKAKNLYENAKTDIENSKKEINLKASEIEKLKALLLDIEVKFKDEQTKTQNLSNELNEKTNVITLRDEEIKILADKLLVQTQIHQKMVEEFDVAKLKIKTLTGLKLNVIAKLKEKLGNSIQIDEKSGAIKFSSNILFDQASSVLKEESKKELKNTLKKYLSTLLEDKEIRKNIESITIEGHTNSDGTYLSNLALSQQRAQAVMQFLYDSNIIDKKLISKYINSSGRSDSDLIFAKDGVEDKDASRRIEIKFNLKNEDAMKEIQKYLGDKIENIK
;
A
#
# COMPACT_ATOMS: atom_id res chain seq x y z
N MET A 1 195.17 40.27 56.02
CA MET A 1 195.04 41.73 56.26
C MET A 1 193.75 42.23 55.59
N TYR A 2 192.91 42.97 56.31
CA TYR A 2 192.05 44.12 55.88
C TYR A 2 191.05 44.12 54.67
N LYS A 3 189.75 44.36 55.01
CA LYS A 3 188.70 45.30 54.48
C LYS A 3 188.13 45.34 53.00
N LYS A 4 186.80 45.09 52.90
CA LYS A 4 185.63 46.02 52.68
C LYS A 4 185.37 46.80 51.34
N ASN A 5 184.19 46.58 50.69
CA ASN A 5 183.19 47.51 50.02
C ASN A 5 182.49 46.89 48.75
N GLN A 6 181.46 47.46 48.06
CA GLN A 6 180.08 47.86 48.49
C GLN A 6 179.08 48.21 47.30
N ASN A 7 177.85 47.64 47.28
CA ASN A 7 176.54 48.02 46.63
C ASN A 7 176.23 48.08 45.08
N SER A 8 174.97 47.66 44.81
CA SER A 8 173.96 47.98 43.76
C SER A 8 174.07 47.53 42.29
N GLU A 9 173.35 46.45 41.91
CA GLU A 9 172.50 46.37 40.67
C GLU A 9 171.54 45.13 40.55
N GLU A 10 171.07 44.53 41.65
CA GLU A 10 170.34 43.22 41.63
C GLU A 10 168.81 43.24 41.41
N ASN A 11 168.17 44.40 41.20
CA ASN A 11 166.70 44.56 41.40
C ASN A 11 165.81 44.65 40.15
N PHE A 12 166.31 44.56 38.91
CA PHE A 12 165.47 44.83 37.72
C PHE A 12 164.73 43.61 37.13
N TRP A 13 165.40 42.45 37.05
CA TRP A 13 164.88 41.29 36.31
C TRP A 13 163.64 40.62 36.93
N ILE A 14 163.47 40.73 38.26
CA ILE A 14 162.33 40.15 38.98
C ILE A 14 161.02 40.88 38.64
N SER A 15 161.03 42.21 38.51
CA SER A 15 159.82 42.99 38.21
C SER A 15 159.28 42.79 36.79
N TYR A 16 160.13 42.47 35.80
CA TYR A 16 159.66 42.24 34.42
C TYR A 16 158.92 40.91 34.28
N ALA A 17 159.41 39.84 34.93
CA ALA A 17 158.77 38.54 34.93
C ALA A 17 157.37 38.57 35.57
N ASP A 18 157.23 39.29 36.70
CA ASP A 18 155.98 39.44 37.43
C ASP A 18 154.93 40.25 36.63
N LEU A 19 155.38 41.26 35.87
CA LEU A 19 154.51 42.06 34.99
C LEU A 19 153.99 41.24 33.80
N MET A 20 154.82 40.41 33.17
CA MET A 20 154.35 39.47 32.14
C MET A 20 153.41 38.40 32.70
N ALA A 21 153.66 37.88 33.91
CA ALA A 21 152.77 36.93 34.57
C ALA A 21 151.38 37.55 34.83
N GLY A 22 151.33 38.77 35.36
CA GLY A 22 150.09 39.52 35.55
C GLY A 22 149.33 39.80 34.24
N LEU A 23 150.04 40.20 33.18
CA LEU A 23 149.46 40.45 31.86
C LEU A 23 148.90 39.17 31.22
N LEU A 24 149.61 38.04 31.36
CA LEU A 24 149.15 36.73 30.91
C LEU A 24 147.92 36.27 31.70
N PHE A 25 147.84 36.58 33.00
CA PHE A 25 146.66 36.32 33.83
C PHE A 25 145.43 37.13 33.35
N VAL A 26 145.60 38.39 32.96
CA VAL A 26 144.53 39.20 32.33
C VAL A 26 144.05 38.57 31.03
N PHE A 27 144.95 38.11 30.16
CA PHE A 27 144.55 37.41 28.93
C PHE A 27 143.79 36.11 29.20
N ILE A 28 144.20 35.31 30.18
CA ILE A 28 143.46 34.10 30.59
C ILE A 28 142.06 34.46 31.11
N LEU A 29 141.90 35.52 31.91
CA LEU A 29 140.60 35.96 32.41
C LEU A 29 139.69 36.48 31.29
N VAL A 30 140.23 37.22 30.31
CA VAL A 30 139.47 37.69 29.13
C VAL A 30 139.04 36.52 28.25
N ILE A 31 139.95 35.58 27.95
CA ILE A 31 139.63 34.38 27.16
C ILE A 31 138.60 33.52 27.91
N GLY A 32 138.77 33.33 29.22
CA GLY A 32 137.79 32.63 30.07
C GLY A 32 136.42 33.30 30.05
N SER A 33 136.35 34.63 30.16
CA SER A 33 135.09 35.38 30.06
C SER A 33 134.42 35.23 28.69
N ILE A 34 135.19 35.27 27.60
CA ILE A 34 134.68 35.05 26.23
C ILE A 34 134.17 33.61 26.06
N VAL A 35 134.91 32.61 26.56
CA VAL A 35 134.50 31.19 26.49
C VAL A 35 133.25 30.93 27.34
N ILE A 36 133.16 31.50 28.54
CA ILE A 36 131.95 31.43 29.38
C ILE A 36 130.76 32.10 28.66
N LYS A 37 130.95 33.30 28.11
CA LYS A 37 129.89 34.00 27.36
C LYS A 37 129.45 33.19 26.14
N TYR A 38 130.39 32.62 25.39
CA TYR A 38 130.10 31.76 24.25
C TYR A 38 129.33 30.49 24.65
N ALA A 39 129.73 29.82 25.74
CA ALA A 39 129.03 28.66 26.27
C ALA A 39 127.60 29.01 26.75
N VAL A 40 127.43 30.13 27.46
CA VAL A 40 126.11 30.63 27.88
C VAL A 40 125.24 30.99 26.68
N THR A 41 125.80 31.66 25.66
CA THR A 41 125.07 31.98 24.42
C THR A 41 124.70 30.72 23.63
N GLN A 42 125.56 29.70 23.56
CA GLN A 42 125.21 28.42 22.94
C GLN A 42 124.11 27.68 23.71
N ASN A 43 124.14 27.69 25.05
CA ASN A 43 123.06 27.11 25.86
C ASN A 43 121.73 27.82 25.63
N ILE A 44 121.70 29.16 25.63
CA ILE A 44 120.49 29.96 25.33
C ILE A 44 120.01 29.70 23.90
N LEU A 45 120.92 29.65 22.92
CA LEU A 45 120.58 29.35 21.53
C LEU A 45 120.04 27.91 21.36
N GLU A 46 120.54 26.95 22.13
CA GLU A 46 119.98 25.60 22.19
C GLU A 46 118.59 25.57 22.84
N GLU A 47 118.36 26.29 23.93
CA GLU A 47 117.04 26.42 24.57
C GLU A 47 116.03 27.08 23.63
N GLU A 48 116.42 28.17 22.95
CA GLU A 48 115.58 28.88 21.99
C GLU A 48 115.27 28.02 20.76
N LYS A 49 116.24 27.26 20.24
CA LYS A 49 116.01 26.25 19.19
C LYS A 49 115.10 25.11 19.65
N LYS A 50 115.26 24.62 20.89
CA LYS A 50 114.38 23.58 21.47
C LYS A 50 112.94 24.10 21.59
N ALA A 51 112.76 25.33 22.09
CA ALA A 51 111.47 25.99 22.20
C ALA A 51 110.81 26.26 20.83
N LEU A 52 111.60 26.67 19.84
CA LEU A 52 111.14 26.85 18.47
C LEU A 52 110.69 25.53 17.85
N ASN A 53 111.50 24.47 17.96
CA ASN A 53 111.16 23.13 17.45
C ASN A 53 109.90 22.57 18.13
N SER A 54 109.75 22.72 19.45
CA SER A 54 108.53 22.28 20.15
C SER A 54 107.30 23.09 19.72
N SER A 55 107.46 24.39 19.44
CA SER A 55 106.38 25.23 18.92
C SER A 55 106.00 24.86 17.48
N GLU A 56 106.96 24.52 16.62
CA GLU A 56 106.67 24.00 15.28
C GLU A 56 105.98 22.63 15.32
N GLU A 57 106.37 21.75 16.24
CA GLU A 57 105.66 20.49 16.48
C GLU A 57 104.23 20.70 16.97
N GLU A 58 103.99 21.59 17.94
CA GLU A 58 102.64 21.93 18.43
C GLU A 58 101.79 22.53 17.32
N LYS A 59 102.36 23.44 16.51
CA LYS A 59 101.69 24.03 15.35
C LYS A 59 101.34 22.97 14.29
N SER A 60 102.23 21.99 14.07
CA SER A 60 101.98 20.85 13.18
C SER A 60 100.87 19.94 13.70
N LYS A 61 100.86 19.63 15.01
CA LYS A 61 99.78 18.90 15.69
C LYS A 61 98.44 19.64 15.56
N LEU A 62 98.41 20.95 15.82
CA LEU A 62 97.24 21.82 15.64
C LEU A 62 96.74 21.85 14.19
N PHE A 63 97.63 21.93 13.20
CA PHE A 63 97.22 21.82 11.78
C PHE A 63 96.59 20.47 11.45
N LEU A 64 97.12 19.38 11.99
CA LEU A 64 96.57 18.03 11.80
C LEU A 64 95.19 17.89 12.46
N GLU A 65 95.01 18.42 13.67
CA GLU A 65 93.71 18.45 14.36
C GLU A 65 92.70 19.33 13.63
N LEU A 66 93.10 20.52 13.17
CA LEU A 66 92.26 21.40 12.37
C LEU A 66 91.84 20.76 11.03
N ALA A 67 92.74 20.02 10.37
CA ALA A 67 92.42 19.26 9.17
C ALA A 67 91.41 18.13 9.43
N LYS A 68 91.57 17.39 10.54
CA LYS A 68 90.60 16.37 11.00
C LYS A 68 89.25 17.00 11.32
N ALA A 69 89.22 18.07 12.10
CA ALA A 69 88.01 18.79 12.48
C ALA A 69 87.27 19.36 11.25
N LYS A 70 88.01 19.90 10.26
CA LYS A 70 87.43 20.37 9.00
C LYS A 70 86.84 19.23 8.18
N ASN A 71 87.51 18.07 8.09
CA ASN A 71 86.97 16.91 7.39
C ASN A 71 85.69 16.39 8.07
N LEU A 72 85.70 16.26 9.40
CA LEU A 72 84.52 15.89 10.19
C LEU A 72 83.36 16.87 9.99
N TYR A 73 83.64 18.18 9.95
CA TYR A 73 82.64 19.21 9.70
C TYR A 73 82.01 19.09 8.31
N GLU A 74 82.81 18.93 7.24
CA GLU A 74 82.26 18.76 5.89
C GLU A 74 81.47 17.45 5.76
N ASN A 75 81.93 16.35 6.36
CA ASN A 75 81.19 15.08 6.38
C ASN A 75 79.83 15.24 7.09
N ALA A 76 79.82 15.80 8.30
CA ALA A 76 78.60 16.05 9.07
C ALA A 76 77.64 17.01 8.33
N LYS A 77 78.18 18.00 7.63
CA LYS A 77 77.40 18.91 6.78
C LYS A 77 76.78 18.16 5.59
N THR A 78 77.52 17.26 4.92
CA THR A 78 76.93 16.42 3.85
C THR A 78 75.87 15.45 4.37
N ASP A 79 76.05 14.89 5.57
CA ASP A 79 75.05 14.01 6.21
C ASP A 79 73.78 14.79 6.58
N ILE A 80 73.92 16.02 7.07
CA ILE A 80 72.80 16.95 7.34
C ILE A 80 72.08 17.32 6.03
N GLU A 81 72.80 17.62 4.96
CA GLU A 81 72.20 17.92 3.65
C GLU A 81 71.45 16.71 3.08
N ASN A 82 71.97 15.49 3.22
CA ASN A 82 71.31 14.26 2.78
C ASN A 82 70.08 13.94 3.64
N SER A 83 70.20 14.03 4.96
CA SER A 83 69.07 13.87 5.89
C SER A 83 67.96 14.89 5.61
N LYS A 84 68.32 16.14 5.30
CA LYS A 84 67.37 17.19 4.92
C LYS A 84 66.63 16.87 3.62
N LYS A 85 67.30 16.29 2.61
CA LYS A 85 66.65 15.80 1.38
C LYS A 85 65.67 14.68 1.69
N GLU A 86 66.04 13.71 2.53
CA GLU A 86 65.16 12.59 2.89
C GLU A 86 63.93 13.05 3.69
N ILE A 87 64.12 13.98 4.65
CA ILE A 87 63.02 14.61 5.40
C ILE A 87 62.05 15.33 4.46
N ASN A 88 62.56 16.09 3.48
CA ASN A 88 61.72 16.78 2.49
C ASN A 88 60.92 15.80 1.61
N LEU A 89 61.53 14.67 1.21
CA LEU A 89 60.83 13.63 0.45
C LEU A 89 59.70 13.00 1.27
N LYS A 90 59.98 12.58 2.51
CA LYS A 90 58.97 12.01 3.42
C LYS A 90 57.87 13.01 3.79
N ALA A 91 58.19 14.30 3.92
CA ALA A 91 57.19 15.35 4.11
C ALA A 91 56.22 15.42 2.92
N SER A 92 56.72 15.37 1.68
CA SER A 92 55.87 15.33 0.47
C SER A 92 55.02 14.05 0.38
N GLU A 93 55.55 12.90 0.77
CA GLU A 93 54.77 11.66 0.85
C GLU A 93 53.66 11.73 1.91
N ILE A 94 53.95 12.31 3.09
CA ILE A 94 52.96 12.55 4.14
C ILE A 94 51.84 13.50 3.65
N GLU A 95 52.16 14.54 2.88
CA GLU A 95 51.13 15.41 2.28
C GLU A 95 50.24 14.65 1.28
N LYS A 96 50.82 13.82 0.42
CA LYS A 96 50.04 12.97 -0.52
C LYS A 96 49.14 11.98 0.21
N LEU A 97 49.66 11.32 1.26
CA LEU A 97 48.90 10.39 2.09
C LEU A 97 47.76 11.08 2.85
N LYS A 98 47.97 12.31 3.35
CA LYS A 98 46.91 13.13 3.97
C LYS A 98 45.81 13.49 2.96
N ALA A 99 46.17 13.86 1.73
CA ALA A 99 45.20 14.16 0.68
C ALA A 99 44.37 12.94 0.30
N LEU A 100 44.99 11.75 0.18
CA LEU A 100 44.29 10.48 -0.06
C LEU A 100 43.37 10.09 1.11
N LEU A 101 43.81 10.28 2.35
CA LEU A 101 42.99 10.01 3.53
C LEU A 101 41.73 10.88 3.55
N LEU A 102 41.87 12.17 3.22
CA LEU A 102 40.75 13.12 3.15
C LEU A 102 39.72 12.72 2.08
N ASP A 103 40.16 12.31 0.90
CA ASP A 103 39.28 11.82 -0.18
C ASP A 103 38.52 10.54 0.21
N ILE A 104 39.18 9.61 0.91
CA ILE A 104 38.54 8.40 1.46
C ILE A 104 37.52 8.76 2.55
N GLU A 105 37.83 9.70 3.45
CA GLU A 105 36.91 10.13 4.52
C GLU A 105 35.64 10.79 3.95
N VAL A 106 35.78 11.62 2.91
CA VAL A 106 34.65 12.21 2.18
C VAL A 106 33.80 11.12 1.53
N LYS A 107 34.41 10.19 0.77
CA LYS A 107 33.69 9.10 0.10
C LYS A 107 32.96 8.18 1.08
N PHE A 108 33.60 7.84 2.21
CA PHE A 108 32.97 7.04 3.25
C PHE A 108 31.74 7.73 3.84
N LYS A 109 31.81 9.05 4.06
CA LYS A 109 30.69 9.84 4.56
C LYS A 109 29.54 9.95 3.54
N ASP A 110 29.84 10.12 2.26
CA ASP A 110 28.85 10.08 1.18
C ASP A 110 28.18 8.70 1.09
N GLU A 111 28.94 7.62 1.22
CA GLU A 111 28.41 6.25 1.18
C GLU A 111 27.59 5.90 2.44
N GLN A 112 27.97 6.42 3.61
CA GLN A 112 27.20 6.33 4.84
C GLN A 112 25.86 7.07 4.74
N THR A 113 25.85 8.32 4.24
CA THR A 113 24.60 9.08 4.04
C THR A 113 23.70 8.43 2.99
N LYS A 114 24.28 7.92 1.90
CA LYS A 114 23.54 7.14 0.88
C LYS A 114 22.89 5.89 1.49
N THR A 115 23.64 5.13 2.30
CA THR A 115 23.12 3.94 2.99
C THR A 115 21.99 4.28 3.96
N GLN A 116 22.12 5.38 4.70
CA GLN A 116 21.07 5.86 5.60
C GLN A 116 19.81 6.30 4.84
N ASN A 117 19.95 6.97 3.70
CA ASN A 117 18.83 7.35 2.84
C ASN A 117 18.12 6.12 2.27
N LEU A 118 18.85 5.11 1.77
CA LEU A 118 18.25 3.85 1.31
C LEU A 118 17.53 3.10 2.44
N SER A 119 18.07 3.10 3.66
CA SER A 119 17.43 2.51 4.84
C SER A 119 16.10 3.19 5.16
N ASN A 120 16.06 4.53 5.11
CA ASN A 120 14.83 5.30 5.29
C ASN A 120 13.79 4.98 4.21
N GLU A 121 14.19 4.98 2.93
CA GLU A 121 13.29 4.65 1.81
C GLU A 121 12.75 3.20 1.92
N LEU A 122 13.57 2.25 2.37
CA LEU A 122 13.17 0.87 2.60
C LEU A 122 12.14 0.76 3.74
N ASN A 123 12.33 1.50 4.83
CA ASN A 123 11.37 1.55 5.93
C ASN A 123 10.03 2.17 5.49
N GLU A 124 10.06 3.26 4.72
CA GLU A 124 8.86 3.87 4.13
C GLU A 124 8.10 2.89 3.22
N LYS A 125 8.80 2.21 2.29
CA LYS A 125 8.19 1.19 1.44
C LYS A 125 7.62 0.02 2.25
N THR A 126 8.32 -0.41 3.32
CA THR A 126 7.85 -1.47 4.21
C THR A 126 6.53 -1.09 4.88
N ASN A 127 6.42 0.12 5.43
CA ASN A 127 5.19 0.63 6.03
C ASN A 127 4.03 0.73 5.01
N VAL A 128 4.33 1.10 3.76
CA VAL A 128 3.32 1.09 2.69
C VAL A 128 2.85 -0.32 2.37
N ILE A 129 3.76 -1.31 2.29
CA ILE A 129 3.40 -2.71 2.05
C ILE A 129 2.49 -3.24 3.18
N THR A 130 2.83 -3.01 4.45
CA THR A 130 1.99 -3.48 5.57
C THR A 130 0.59 -2.89 5.55
N LEU A 131 0.44 -1.60 5.17
CA LEU A 131 -0.88 -0.98 5.02
C LEU A 131 -1.67 -1.60 3.85
N ARG A 132 -1.02 -1.94 2.74
CA ARG A 132 -1.67 -2.61 1.60
C ARG A 132 -2.07 -4.04 1.92
N ASP A 133 -1.30 -4.77 2.72
CA ASP A 133 -1.66 -6.12 3.18
C ASP A 133 -2.90 -6.09 4.09
N GLU A 134 -3.02 -5.07 4.95
CA GLU A 134 -4.23 -4.83 5.75
C GLU A 134 -5.45 -4.49 4.88
N GLU A 135 -5.30 -3.60 3.88
CA GLU A 135 -6.37 -3.29 2.91
C GLU A 135 -6.82 -4.55 2.14
N ILE A 136 -5.88 -5.36 1.64
CA ILE A 136 -6.15 -6.61 0.91
C ILE A 136 -6.93 -7.58 1.78
N LYS A 137 -6.58 -7.71 3.07
CA LYS A 137 -7.31 -8.56 4.03
C LYS A 137 -8.77 -8.10 4.19
N ILE A 138 -9.01 -6.80 4.40
CA ILE A 138 -10.36 -6.24 4.52
C ILE A 138 -11.18 -6.46 3.23
N LEU A 139 -10.55 -6.31 2.06
CA LEU A 139 -11.19 -6.59 0.78
C LEU A 139 -11.54 -8.07 0.60
N ALA A 140 -10.67 -8.99 1.03
CA ALA A 140 -10.93 -10.42 1.00
C ALA A 140 -12.10 -10.83 1.92
N ASP A 141 -12.14 -10.30 3.15
CA ASP A 141 -13.25 -10.53 4.09
C ASP A 141 -14.58 -9.99 3.52
N LYS A 142 -14.57 -8.79 2.91
CA LYS A 142 -15.75 -8.21 2.24
C LYS A 142 -16.22 -9.06 1.06
N LEU A 143 -15.30 -9.57 0.24
CA LEU A 143 -15.60 -10.43 -0.91
C LEU A 143 -16.20 -11.77 -0.46
N LEU A 144 -15.71 -12.35 0.64
CA LEU A 144 -16.26 -13.56 1.24
C LEU A 144 -17.72 -13.36 1.68
N VAL A 145 -18.01 -12.28 2.41
CA VAL A 145 -19.38 -11.92 2.83
C VAL A 145 -20.29 -11.69 1.62
N GLN A 146 -19.82 -10.96 0.60
CA GLN A 146 -20.59 -10.73 -0.62
C GLN A 146 -20.88 -12.02 -1.39
N THR A 147 -19.94 -12.97 -1.40
CA THR A 147 -20.11 -14.30 -2.02
C THR A 147 -21.18 -15.11 -1.29
N GLN A 148 -21.18 -15.11 0.05
CA GLN A 148 -22.20 -15.76 0.87
C GLN A 148 -23.60 -15.17 0.64
N ILE A 149 -23.72 -13.83 0.56
CA ILE A 149 -24.97 -13.15 0.24
C ILE A 149 -25.47 -13.56 -1.15
N HIS A 150 -24.58 -13.57 -2.15
CA HIS A 150 -24.94 -13.98 -3.51
C HIS A 150 -25.41 -15.43 -3.58
N GLN A 151 -24.72 -16.36 -2.93
CA GLN A 151 -25.12 -17.77 -2.87
C GLN A 151 -26.52 -17.92 -2.27
N LYS A 152 -26.77 -17.30 -1.11
CA LYS A 152 -28.09 -17.33 -0.47
C LYS A 152 -29.19 -16.75 -1.37
N MET A 153 -28.88 -15.69 -2.11
CA MET A 153 -29.81 -15.07 -3.04
C MET A 153 -30.15 -15.98 -4.24
N VAL A 154 -29.19 -16.77 -4.73
CA VAL A 154 -29.41 -17.79 -5.77
C VAL A 154 -30.30 -18.93 -5.24
N GLU A 155 -30.05 -19.40 -4.01
CA GLU A 155 -30.89 -20.41 -3.36
C GLU A 155 -32.34 -19.93 -3.15
N GLU A 156 -32.52 -18.68 -2.66
CA GLU A 156 -33.85 -18.03 -2.56
C GLU A 156 -34.55 -17.93 -3.92
N PHE A 157 -33.82 -17.58 -4.99
CA PHE A 157 -34.34 -17.44 -6.35
C PHE A 157 -34.81 -18.78 -6.96
N ASP A 158 -34.02 -19.86 -6.81
CA ASP A 158 -34.43 -21.18 -7.32
C ASP A 158 -35.63 -21.75 -6.55
N VAL A 159 -35.73 -21.49 -5.25
CA VAL A 159 -36.94 -21.79 -4.46
C VAL A 159 -38.15 -21.01 -4.98
N ALA A 160 -38.02 -19.72 -5.26
CA ALA A 160 -39.10 -18.89 -5.81
C ALA A 160 -39.56 -19.39 -7.21
N LYS A 161 -38.60 -19.75 -8.06
CA LYS A 161 -38.85 -20.34 -9.39
C LYS A 161 -39.60 -21.67 -9.31
N LEU A 162 -39.25 -22.52 -8.35
CA LEU A 162 -40.00 -23.77 -8.08
C LEU A 162 -41.42 -23.49 -7.58
N LYS A 163 -41.62 -22.52 -6.67
CA LYS A 163 -42.96 -22.08 -6.21
C LYS A 163 -43.83 -21.61 -7.39
N ILE A 164 -43.29 -20.81 -8.30
CA ILE A 164 -44.07 -20.38 -9.49
C ILE A 164 -44.42 -21.58 -10.37
N LYS A 165 -43.48 -22.49 -10.64
CA LYS A 165 -43.75 -23.69 -11.44
C LYS A 165 -44.85 -24.56 -10.84
N THR A 166 -44.85 -24.78 -9.53
CA THR A 166 -45.90 -25.56 -8.84
C THR A 166 -47.24 -24.84 -8.85
N LEU A 167 -47.28 -23.51 -8.64
CA LEU A 167 -48.50 -22.71 -8.75
C LEU A 167 -49.09 -22.71 -10.16
N THR A 168 -48.25 -22.63 -11.21
CA THR A 168 -48.70 -22.76 -12.61
C THR A 168 -49.31 -24.14 -12.86
N GLY A 169 -48.64 -25.22 -12.42
CA GLY A 169 -49.17 -26.58 -12.53
C GLY A 169 -50.49 -26.78 -11.77
N LEU A 170 -50.59 -26.20 -10.56
CA LEU A 170 -51.83 -26.20 -9.78
C LEU A 170 -52.95 -25.45 -10.52
N LYS A 171 -52.67 -24.28 -11.11
CA LYS A 171 -53.66 -23.52 -11.87
C LYS A 171 -54.24 -24.34 -13.03
N LEU A 172 -53.39 -25.00 -13.80
CA LEU A 172 -53.81 -25.87 -14.91
C LEU A 172 -54.65 -27.06 -14.41
N ASN A 173 -54.27 -27.69 -13.29
CA ASN A 173 -55.05 -28.77 -12.66
C ASN A 173 -56.43 -28.28 -12.19
N VAL A 174 -56.50 -27.12 -11.54
CA VAL A 174 -57.76 -26.49 -11.11
C VAL A 174 -58.67 -26.20 -12.31
N ILE A 175 -58.13 -25.64 -13.39
CA ILE A 175 -58.89 -25.36 -14.62
C ILE A 175 -59.41 -26.67 -15.25
N ALA A 176 -58.61 -27.73 -15.28
CA ALA A 176 -59.05 -29.05 -15.75
C ALA A 176 -60.20 -29.63 -14.89
N LYS A 177 -60.06 -29.63 -13.55
CA LYS A 177 -61.13 -30.05 -12.62
C LYS A 177 -62.41 -29.22 -12.80
N LEU A 178 -62.29 -27.90 -13.02
CA LEU A 178 -63.43 -27.04 -13.30
C LEU A 178 -64.12 -27.43 -14.61
N LYS A 179 -63.36 -27.68 -15.70
CA LYS A 179 -63.87 -28.12 -17.01
C LYS A 179 -64.61 -29.46 -16.92
N GLU A 180 -64.09 -30.41 -16.15
CA GLU A 180 -64.73 -31.69 -15.87
C GLU A 180 -66.07 -31.53 -15.12
N LYS A 181 -66.08 -30.78 -14.00
CA LYS A 181 -67.25 -30.68 -13.11
C LYS A 181 -68.36 -29.79 -13.70
N LEU A 182 -67.99 -28.77 -14.46
CA LEU A 182 -68.92 -27.88 -15.14
C LEU A 182 -69.46 -28.51 -16.44
N GLY A 183 -68.60 -29.19 -17.21
CA GLY A 183 -68.94 -29.76 -18.51
C GLY A 183 -69.21 -28.68 -19.57
N ASN A 184 -69.92 -29.05 -20.62
CA ASN A 184 -70.13 -28.18 -21.79
C ASN A 184 -71.17 -27.05 -21.57
N SER A 185 -71.75 -26.90 -20.37
CA SER A 185 -72.81 -25.91 -20.13
C SER A 185 -72.31 -24.47 -19.91
N ILE A 186 -71.01 -24.28 -19.68
CA ILE A 186 -70.41 -22.95 -19.51
C ILE A 186 -68.99 -22.99 -20.09
N GLN A 187 -68.59 -21.93 -20.78
CA GLN A 187 -67.22 -21.79 -21.25
C GLN A 187 -66.30 -21.35 -20.10
N ILE A 188 -65.09 -21.91 -20.08
CA ILE A 188 -64.05 -21.60 -19.10
C ILE A 188 -62.82 -21.14 -19.89
N ASP A 189 -62.24 -20.00 -19.50
CA ASP A 189 -60.98 -19.53 -20.07
C ASP A 189 -59.80 -20.42 -19.62
N GLU A 190 -59.03 -20.94 -20.56
CA GLU A 190 -57.97 -21.93 -20.30
C GLU A 190 -56.72 -21.34 -19.61
N LYS A 191 -56.62 -20.01 -19.48
CA LYS A 191 -55.48 -19.30 -18.86
C LYS A 191 -55.83 -18.70 -17.51
N SER A 192 -57.03 -18.12 -17.37
CA SER A 192 -57.51 -17.48 -16.15
C SER A 192 -58.38 -18.40 -15.29
N GLY A 193 -59.03 -19.40 -15.91
CA GLY A 193 -60.07 -20.22 -15.26
C GLY A 193 -61.41 -19.50 -15.12
N ALA A 194 -61.56 -18.33 -15.77
CA ALA A 194 -62.76 -17.52 -15.66
C ALA A 194 -63.97 -18.19 -16.33
N ILE A 195 -65.12 -18.18 -15.65
CA ILE A 195 -66.43 -18.47 -16.26
C ILE A 195 -67.12 -17.16 -16.65
N LYS A 196 -67.82 -17.16 -17.78
CA LYS A 196 -68.52 -15.98 -18.32
C LYS A 196 -70.01 -16.29 -18.49
N PHE A 197 -70.86 -15.40 -17.99
CA PHE A 197 -72.30 -15.39 -18.21
C PHE A 197 -72.69 -14.15 -19.02
N SER A 198 -73.39 -14.33 -20.13
CA SER A 198 -73.92 -13.21 -20.92
C SER A 198 -74.99 -12.47 -20.12
N SER A 199 -74.90 -11.14 -20.05
CA SER A 199 -75.76 -10.35 -19.16
C SER A 199 -77.22 -10.34 -19.59
N ASN A 200 -77.52 -10.63 -20.86
CA ASN A 200 -78.89 -10.76 -21.38
C ASN A 200 -79.65 -11.97 -20.82
N ILE A 201 -78.92 -13.02 -20.41
CA ILE A 201 -79.46 -14.20 -19.71
C ILE A 201 -79.76 -13.86 -18.25
N LEU A 202 -78.84 -13.16 -17.59
CA LEU A 202 -78.94 -12.85 -16.15
C LEU A 202 -79.82 -11.62 -15.83
N PHE A 203 -79.86 -10.62 -16.71
CA PHE A 203 -80.45 -9.31 -16.48
C PHE A 203 -81.14 -8.77 -17.74
N ASP A 204 -82.14 -7.91 -17.55
CA ASP A 204 -82.70 -7.13 -18.65
C ASP A 204 -81.80 -5.95 -19.06
N GLN A 205 -82.09 -5.34 -20.21
CA GLN A 205 -81.40 -4.15 -20.68
C GLN A 205 -81.51 -3.02 -19.63
N ALA A 206 -80.40 -2.33 -19.38
CA ALA A 206 -80.25 -1.32 -18.31
C ALA A 206 -80.59 -1.78 -16.87
N SER A 207 -80.96 -3.04 -16.64
CA SER A 207 -81.32 -3.58 -15.31
C SER A 207 -80.15 -4.27 -14.61
N SER A 208 -80.15 -4.22 -13.28
CA SER A 208 -79.28 -4.99 -12.36
C SER A 208 -80.05 -6.04 -11.54
N VAL A 209 -81.35 -6.24 -11.82
CA VAL A 209 -82.18 -7.25 -11.17
C VAL A 209 -82.02 -8.60 -11.88
N LEU A 210 -81.67 -9.65 -11.12
CA LEU A 210 -81.51 -11.01 -11.65
C LEU A 210 -82.86 -11.62 -12.04
N LYS A 211 -82.97 -12.11 -13.29
CA LYS A 211 -84.18 -12.79 -13.78
C LYS A 211 -84.42 -14.12 -13.05
N GLU A 212 -85.67 -14.43 -12.71
CA GLU A 212 -86.01 -15.64 -11.93
C GLU A 212 -85.62 -16.94 -12.65
N GLU A 213 -85.83 -17.01 -13.97
CA GLU A 213 -85.48 -18.16 -14.80
C GLU A 213 -83.97 -18.46 -14.79
N SER A 214 -83.14 -17.41 -14.70
CA SER A 214 -81.68 -17.53 -14.70
C SER A 214 -81.11 -18.07 -13.38
N LYS A 215 -81.81 -17.84 -12.26
CA LYS A 215 -81.31 -18.15 -10.91
C LYS A 215 -81.02 -19.63 -10.70
N LYS A 216 -81.81 -20.52 -11.30
CA LYS A 216 -81.62 -21.98 -11.15
C LYS A 216 -80.31 -22.45 -11.76
N GLU A 217 -79.99 -21.99 -12.96
CA GLU A 217 -78.75 -22.30 -13.66
C GLU A 217 -77.56 -21.62 -12.98
N LEU A 218 -77.68 -20.32 -12.68
CA LEU A 218 -76.66 -19.56 -11.95
C LEU A 218 -76.29 -20.24 -10.62
N LYS A 219 -77.28 -20.68 -9.82
CA LYS A 219 -77.06 -21.41 -8.56
C LYS A 219 -76.28 -22.71 -8.77
N ASN A 220 -76.63 -23.49 -9.80
CA ASN A 220 -75.97 -24.77 -10.09
C ASN A 220 -74.52 -24.56 -10.55
N THR A 221 -74.28 -23.60 -11.44
CA THR A 221 -72.95 -23.27 -11.96
C THR A 221 -72.05 -22.69 -10.87
N LEU A 222 -72.54 -21.72 -10.08
CA LEU A 222 -71.82 -21.17 -8.93
C LEU A 222 -71.48 -22.26 -7.90
N LYS A 223 -72.42 -23.17 -7.59
CA LYS A 223 -72.16 -24.28 -6.65
C LYS A 223 -71.04 -25.18 -7.16
N LYS A 224 -71.07 -25.59 -8.44
CA LYS A 224 -70.02 -26.42 -9.05
C LYS A 224 -68.66 -25.71 -9.07
N TYR A 225 -68.62 -24.45 -9.49
CA TYR A 225 -67.39 -23.66 -9.58
C TYR A 225 -66.76 -23.45 -8.19
N LEU A 226 -67.52 -22.90 -7.24
CA LEU A 226 -67.01 -22.54 -5.92
C LEU A 226 -66.67 -23.76 -5.05
N SER A 227 -67.43 -24.86 -5.13
CA SER A 227 -67.08 -26.10 -4.42
C SER A 227 -65.71 -26.63 -4.87
N THR A 228 -65.41 -26.58 -6.16
CA THR A 228 -64.11 -27.03 -6.72
C THR A 228 -62.94 -26.19 -6.21
N LEU A 229 -63.15 -24.88 -5.99
CA LEU A 229 -62.12 -23.95 -5.53
C LEU A 229 -61.97 -23.92 -3.99
N LEU A 230 -63.07 -24.14 -3.25
CA LEU A 230 -63.15 -23.81 -1.83
C LEU A 230 -63.43 -25.01 -0.91
N GLU A 231 -63.86 -26.18 -1.40
CA GLU A 231 -64.02 -27.38 -0.54
C GLU A 231 -62.71 -28.17 -0.45
N ASP A 232 -61.98 -28.30 -1.57
CA ASP A 232 -60.64 -28.89 -1.62
C ASP A 232 -59.65 -27.99 -0.84
N LYS A 233 -59.08 -28.54 0.24
CA LYS A 233 -58.18 -27.79 1.14
C LYS A 233 -56.88 -27.38 0.47
N GLU A 234 -56.34 -28.21 -0.42
CA GLU A 234 -55.07 -27.94 -1.11
C GLU A 234 -55.24 -26.87 -2.19
N ILE A 235 -56.36 -26.88 -2.90
CA ILE A 235 -56.71 -25.78 -3.81
C ILE A 235 -56.94 -24.50 -2.99
N ARG A 236 -57.86 -24.53 -2.01
CA ARG A 236 -58.25 -23.34 -1.22
C ARG A 236 -57.08 -22.66 -0.51
N LYS A 237 -56.09 -23.42 -0.02
CA LYS A 237 -54.90 -22.85 0.64
C LYS A 237 -54.17 -21.85 -0.27
N ASN A 238 -54.14 -22.15 -1.56
CA ASN A 238 -53.45 -21.38 -2.60
C ASN A 238 -54.35 -20.33 -3.28
N ILE A 239 -55.67 -20.37 -3.10
CA ILE A 239 -56.58 -19.29 -3.54
C ILE A 239 -56.30 -18.03 -2.72
N GLU A 240 -56.07 -16.92 -3.43
CA GLU A 240 -55.99 -15.58 -2.87
C GLU A 240 -57.38 -14.95 -2.83
N SER A 241 -58.03 -14.86 -3.99
CA SER A 241 -59.33 -14.23 -4.17
C SER A 241 -60.10 -14.87 -5.33
N ILE A 242 -61.42 -14.66 -5.33
CA ILE A 242 -62.35 -14.94 -6.42
C ILE A 242 -63.12 -13.64 -6.66
N THR A 243 -63.10 -13.13 -7.88
CA THR A 243 -63.75 -11.86 -8.22
C THR A 243 -64.92 -12.12 -9.14
N ILE A 244 -66.08 -11.58 -8.79
CA ILE A 244 -67.26 -11.45 -9.63
C ILE A 244 -67.18 -10.07 -10.29
N GLU A 245 -66.82 -10.01 -11.57
CA GLU A 245 -66.75 -8.76 -12.33
C GLU A 245 -67.98 -8.57 -13.21
N GLY A 246 -68.59 -7.39 -13.14
CA GLY A 246 -69.55 -6.93 -14.12
C GLY A 246 -68.85 -6.11 -15.21
N HIS A 247 -69.25 -6.33 -16.46
CA HIS A 247 -68.77 -5.57 -17.62
C HIS A 247 -69.97 -5.08 -18.45
N THR A 248 -69.80 -3.98 -19.17
CA THR A 248 -70.78 -3.46 -20.13
C THR A 248 -70.19 -3.46 -21.55
N ASN A 249 -71.06 -3.17 -22.51
CA ASN A 249 -70.66 -2.70 -23.84
C ASN A 249 -70.40 -1.19 -23.80
N SER A 250 -69.97 -0.64 -24.95
CA SER A 250 -69.73 0.81 -25.16
C SER A 250 -70.97 1.70 -25.12
N ASP A 251 -72.18 1.14 -24.99
CA ASP A 251 -73.41 1.94 -24.96
C ASP A 251 -73.54 2.72 -23.65
N GLY A 252 -73.68 4.04 -23.73
CA GLY A 252 -73.86 4.93 -22.58
C GLY A 252 -72.60 5.71 -22.22
N THR A 253 -72.48 6.11 -20.95
CA THR A 253 -71.29 6.80 -20.43
C THR A 253 -70.51 5.90 -19.48
N TYR A 254 -69.19 6.12 -19.36
CA TYR A 254 -68.34 5.40 -18.42
C TYR A 254 -68.91 5.36 -16.99
N LEU A 255 -69.41 6.48 -16.44
CA LEU A 255 -69.94 6.49 -15.07
C LEU A 255 -71.25 5.71 -14.93
N SER A 256 -72.16 5.80 -15.91
CA SER A 256 -73.38 4.98 -15.91
C SER A 256 -73.08 3.48 -16.06
N ASN A 257 -72.07 3.14 -16.87
CA ASN A 257 -71.65 1.77 -17.13
C ASN A 257 -70.88 1.17 -15.97
N LEU A 258 -70.02 1.94 -15.29
CA LEU A 258 -69.38 1.58 -14.04
C LEU A 258 -70.41 1.30 -12.94
N ALA A 259 -71.40 2.19 -12.77
CA ALA A 259 -72.47 2.00 -11.78
C ALA A 259 -73.30 0.74 -12.07
N LEU A 260 -73.76 0.56 -13.32
CA LEU A 260 -74.57 -0.59 -13.73
C LEU A 260 -73.80 -1.92 -13.60
N SER A 261 -72.53 -1.94 -14.02
CA SER A 261 -71.68 -3.14 -13.89
C SER A 261 -71.41 -3.50 -12.42
N GLN A 262 -71.13 -2.51 -11.56
CA GLN A 262 -70.96 -2.73 -10.13
C GLN A 262 -72.23 -3.26 -9.47
N GLN A 263 -73.40 -2.70 -9.80
CA GLN A 263 -74.69 -3.17 -9.29
C GLN A 263 -75.01 -4.60 -9.74
N ARG A 264 -74.74 -4.95 -11.00
CA ARG A 264 -74.91 -6.33 -11.51
C ARG A 264 -73.99 -7.32 -10.80
N ALA A 265 -72.71 -6.98 -10.62
CA ALA A 265 -71.76 -7.80 -9.86
C ALA A 265 -72.21 -8.01 -8.42
N GLN A 266 -72.69 -6.95 -7.76
CA GLN A 266 -73.24 -6.99 -6.41
C GLN A 266 -74.52 -7.85 -6.33
N ALA A 267 -75.42 -7.79 -7.33
CA ALA A 267 -76.62 -8.62 -7.37
C ALA A 267 -76.29 -10.13 -7.44
N VAL A 268 -75.27 -10.52 -8.21
CA VAL A 268 -74.77 -11.91 -8.23
C VAL A 268 -74.14 -12.30 -6.90
N MET A 269 -73.38 -11.41 -6.27
CA MET A 269 -72.78 -11.64 -4.94
C MET A 269 -73.84 -11.79 -3.84
N GLN A 270 -74.89 -10.96 -3.85
CA GLN A 270 -76.03 -11.05 -2.93
C GLN A 270 -76.77 -12.38 -3.13
N PHE A 271 -77.10 -12.73 -4.38
CA PHE A 271 -77.72 -14.00 -4.72
C PHE A 271 -76.88 -15.20 -4.24
N LEU A 272 -75.56 -15.16 -4.45
CA LEU A 272 -74.64 -16.17 -3.94
C LEU A 272 -74.73 -16.30 -2.42
N TYR A 273 -74.67 -15.18 -1.69
CA TYR A 273 -74.74 -15.13 -0.23
C TYR A 273 -76.07 -15.67 0.33
N ASP A 274 -77.19 -15.39 -0.32
CA ASP A 274 -78.52 -15.83 0.11
C ASP A 274 -78.86 -17.26 -0.32
N SER A 275 -78.26 -17.74 -1.42
CA SER A 275 -78.52 -19.08 -1.95
C SER A 275 -78.03 -20.25 -1.07
N ASN A 276 -77.19 -19.95 -0.06
CA ASN A 276 -76.59 -20.87 0.91
C ASN A 276 -75.90 -22.11 0.27
N ILE A 277 -75.29 -21.94 -0.91
CA ILE A 277 -74.58 -23.03 -1.61
C ILE A 277 -73.16 -23.31 -1.11
N ILE A 278 -72.56 -22.37 -0.38
CA ILE A 278 -71.20 -22.40 0.19
C ILE A 278 -71.26 -21.68 1.56
N ASP A 279 -70.36 -22.03 2.49
CA ASP A 279 -70.23 -21.34 3.78
C ASP A 279 -70.00 -19.82 3.60
N LYS A 280 -70.86 -19.02 4.24
CA LYS A 280 -70.79 -17.55 4.23
C LYS A 280 -69.42 -17.02 4.69
N LYS A 281 -68.72 -17.72 5.59
CA LYS A 281 -67.34 -17.36 5.99
C LYS A 281 -66.33 -17.49 4.86
N LEU A 282 -66.51 -18.47 3.97
CA LEU A 282 -65.67 -18.62 2.77
C LEU A 282 -66.00 -17.56 1.73
N ILE A 283 -67.30 -17.23 1.56
CA ILE A 283 -67.76 -16.13 0.71
C ILE A 283 -67.11 -14.81 1.16
N SER A 284 -67.28 -14.42 2.44
CA SER A 284 -66.72 -13.18 2.98
C SER A 284 -65.19 -13.12 3.02
N LYS A 285 -64.49 -14.27 3.00
CA LYS A 285 -63.03 -14.33 3.04
C LYS A 285 -62.37 -14.27 1.67
N TYR A 286 -62.97 -14.93 0.67
CA TYR A 286 -62.32 -15.14 -0.63
C TYR A 286 -63.02 -14.41 -1.78
N ILE A 287 -64.29 -14.04 -1.65
CA ILE A 287 -65.11 -13.58 -2.77
C ILE A 287 -65.37 -12.08 -2.68
N ASN A 288 -65.10 -11.36 -3.76
CA ASN A 288 -65.40 -9.93 -3.92
C ASN A 288 -66.15 -9.67 -5.24
N SER A 289 -66.74 -8.47 -5.37
CA SER A 289 -67.53 -8.08 -6.54
C SER A 289 -67.18 -6.67 -7.03
N SER A 290 -66.92 -6.51 -8.32
CA SER A 290 -66.40 -5.26 -8.91
C SER A 290 -67.07 -4.91 -10.24
N GLY A 291 -67.33 -3.62 -10.48
CA GLY A 291 -67.72 -3.10 -11.79
C GLY A 291 -66.50 -2.69 -12.63
N ARG A 292 -66.46 -3.11 -13.90
CA ARG A 292 -65.40 -2.80 -14.86
C ARG A 292 -65.82 -1.81 -15.95
N SER A 293 -67.08 -1.39 -15.99
CA SER A 293 -67.63 -0.60 -17.11
C SER A 293 -67.37 -1.31 -18.46
N ASP A 294 -67.14 -0.52 -19.49
CA ASP A 294 -66.68 -0.77 -20.84
C ASP A 294 -65.14 -0.83 -20.97
N SER A 295 -64.39 -1.00 -19.87
CA SER A 295 -62.91 -0.99 -19.91
C SER A 295 -62.26 -2.24 -20.52
N ASP A 296 -63.04 -3.28 -20.81
CA ASP A 296 -62.59 -4.58 -21.32
C ASP A 296 -63.61 -5.12 -22.34
N LEU A 297 -63.75 -4.37 -23.44
CA LEU A 297 -64.61 -4.72 -24.58
C LEU A 297 -64.10 -5.95 -25.31
N ILE A 298 -65.03 -6.78 -25.76
CA ILE A 298 -64.74 -7.95 -26.60
C ILE A 298 -65.04 -7.57 -28.05
N PHE A 299 -64.06 -7.78 -28.92
CA PHE A 299 -64.15 -7.49 -30.35
C PHE A 299 -64.26 -8.78 -31.16
N ALA A 300 -65.07 -8.74 -32.22
CA ALA A 300 -65.11 -9.75 -33.25
C ALA A 300 -63.84 -9.70 -34.13
N LYS A 301 -63.69 -10.68 -35.04
CA LYS A 301 -62.48 -10.86 -35.87
C LYS A 301 -62.21 -9.71 -36.86
N ASP A 302 -63.24 -8.91 -37.15
CA ASP A 302 -63.20 -7.72 -37.99
C ASP A 302 -62.85 -6.43 -37.22
N GLY A 303 -62.67 -6.52 -35.89
CA GLY A 303 -62.41 -5.38 -35.02
C GLY A 303 -63.66 -4.61 -34.58
N VAL A 304 -64.87 -5.07 -34.93
CA VAL A 304 -66.13 -4.50 -34.43
C VAL A 304 -66.42 -5.05 -33.02
N GLU A 305 -66.99 -4.21 -32.14
CA GLU A 305 -67.38 -4.65 -30.79
C GLU A 305 -68.50 -5.70 -30.84
N ASP A 306 -68.28 -6.86 -30.22
CA ASP A 306 -69.36 -7.76 -29.85
C ASP A 306 -70.01 -7.24 -28.55
N LYS A 307 -71.10 -6.50 -28.73
CA LYS A 307 -71.83 -5.84 -27.63
C LYS A 307 -72.42 -6.83 -26.62
N ASP A 308 -72.83 -8.02 -27.06
CA ASP A 308 -73.44 -9.01 -26.15
C ASP A 308 -72.38 -9.84 -25.42
N ALA A 309 -71.23 -10.12 -26.04
CA ALA A 309 -70.08 -10.69 -25.34
C ALA A 309 -69.43 -9.69 -24.36
N SER A 310 -69.37 -8.40 -24.73
CA SER A 310 -68.85 -7.33 -23.86
C SER A 310 -69.70 -7.19 -22.59
N ARG A 311 -71.04 -7.24 -22.72
CA ARG A 311 -71.99 -7.28 -21.59
C ARG A 311 -71.98 -8.63 -20.87
N ARG A 312 -71.03 -8.86 -19.97
CA ARG A 312 -70.88 -10.12 -19.21
C ARG A 312 -70.80 -9.94 -17.70
N ILE A 313 -71.17 -10.99 -16.97
CA ILE A 313 -70.60 -11.29 -15.66
C ILE A 313 -69.45 -12.28 -15.86
N GLU A 314 -68.28 -11.93 -15.37
CA GLU A 314 -67.09 -12.78 -15.40
C GLU A 314 -66.67 -13.15 -13.97
N ILE A 315 -66.46 -14.44 -13.71
CA ILE A 315 -66.05 -14.92 -12.38
C ILE A 315 -64.73 -15.65 -12.51
N LYS A 316 -63.67 -15.11 -11.90
CA LYS A 316 -62.28 -15.59 -12.03
C LYS A 316 -61.62 -15.75 -10.67
N PHE A 317 -60.61 -16.60 -10.57
CA PHE A 317 -59.84 -16.82 -9.34
C PHE A 317 -58.37 -16.42 -9.51
N ASN A 318 -57.78 -15.90 -8.43
CA ASN A 318 -56.36 -15.60 -8.31
C ASN A 318 -55.71 -16.59 -7.33
N LEU A 319 -54.49 -17.01 -7.65
CA LEU A 319 -53.66 -17.83 -6.76
C LEU A 319 -52.60 -16.95 -6.11
N LYS A 320 -52.33 -17.20 -4.83
CA LYS A 320 -51.27 -16.54 -4.07
C LYS A 320 -49.92 -16.81 -4.73
N ASN A 321 -49.35 -15.79 -5.36
CA ASN A 321 -48.00 -15.81 -5.92
C ASN A 321 -47.12 -14.67 -5.38
N GLU A 322 -47.66 -13.81 -4.52
CA GLU A 322 -47.04 -12.55 -4.09
C GLU A 322 -45.64 -12.75 -3.49
N ASP A 323 -45.47 -13.73 -2.59
CA ASP A 323 -44.17 -14.01 -1.96
C ASP A 323 -43.11 -14.44 -2.98
N ALA A 324 -43.46 -15.34 -3.90
CA ALA A 324 -42.54 -15.81 -4.95
C ALA A 324 -42.21 -14.71 -5.97
N MET A 325 -43.17 -13.82 -6.25
CA MET A 325 -42.93 -12.64 -7.10
C MET A 325 -42.03 -11.62 -6.40
N LYS A 326 -42.19 -11.38 -5.09
CA LYS A 326 -41.30 -10.51 -4.29
C LYS A 326 -39.87 -11.07 -4.22
N GLU A 327 -39.72 -12.37 -4.00
CA GLU A 327 -38.41 -13.06 -4.01
C GLU A 327 -37.68 -12.87 -5.35
N ILE A 328 -38.39 -13.01 -6.47
CA ILE A 328 -37.84 -12.78 -7.82
C ILE A 328 -37.57 -11.29 -8.11
N GLN A 329 -38.46 -10.39 -7.70
CA GLN A 329 -38.27 -8.95 -7.88
C GLN A 329 -37.04 -8.43 -7.14
N LYS A 330 -36.78 -8.92 -5.92
CA LYS A 330 -35.55 -8.63 -5.16
C LYS A 330 -34.31 -9.04 -5.96
N TYR A 331 -34.23 -10.31 -6.40
CA TYR A 331 -33.12 -10.81 -7.22
C TYR A 331 -32.89 -10.02 -8.52
N LEU A 332 -33.98 -9.58 -9.18
CA LEU A 332 -33.88 -8.80 -10.42
C LEU A 332 -33.53 -7.32 -10.18
N GLY A 333 -34.04 -6.71 -9.10
CA GLY A 333 -33.75 -5.33 -8.71
C GLY A 333 -32.29 -5.15 -8.32
N ASP A 334 -31.76 -6.06 -7.50
CA ASP A 334 -30.34 -6.08 -7.09
C ASP A 334 -29.41 -6.18 -8.33
N LYS A 335 -29.87 -6.80 -9.42
CA LYS A 335 -29.13 -6.84 -10.70
C LYS A 335 -29.12 -5.53 -11.48
N ILE A 336 -30.09 -4.64 -11.28
CA ILE A 336 -30.21 -3.38 -12.01
C ILE A 336 -29.40 -2.27 -11.31
N GLU A 337 -29.31 -2.31 -9.97
CA GLU A 337 -28.47 -1.36 -9.22
C GLU A 337 -26.97 -1.66 -9.39
N ASN A 338 -26.56 -2.94 -9.44
CA ASN A 338 -25.15 -3.33 -9.65
C ASN A 338 -24.62 -3.13 -11.09
N ILE A 339 -25.35 -2.41 -11.95
CA ILE A 339 -24.96 -2.08 -13.35
C ILE A 339 -24.85 -0.54 -13.55
N LYS A 340 -25.15 0.26 -12.52
CA LYS A 340 -24.99 1.73 -12.52
C LYS A 340 -23.82 2.16 -11.63
#